data_AF-A0A653J1I5-F1
#
_entry.id   AF-A0A653J1I5-F1
#
_cell.length_a   1.000
_cell.length_b   1.000
_cell.length_c   1.000
_cell.angle_alpha   90.00
_cell.angle_beta   90.00
_cell.angle_gamma   90.00
#
_symmetry.space_group_name_H-M   'P 1'
#
loop_
_entity.id
_entity.type
_entity.pdbx_description
1 polymer ?
#
loop_
_entity_poly.entity_id
_entity_poly.type
_entity_poly.pdbx_seq_one_letter_code
_entity_poly.pdbx_strand_id
1 'polypeptide(L)'
;MNMASVPRTKCPYCLRAVQPWRRQQRLGLCSQCRRPLALVPTIMNPRVYRIWNVFSILYIVALPIIGGAIVSMVIGDLPPRELVIVIAAMLLLWGSIDLWEGIAGVRTRIARSRNVVHDGAVARRISIPRIFAGVAALVLATAGFAI
;
A
#
# COMPACT_ATOMS: atom_id res chain seq x y z
N MET A 1 30.42 -25.86 15.11
CA MET A 1 30.42 -24.80 14.08
C MET A 1 29.12 -24.02 14.19
N ASN A 2 29.15 -22.85 14.81
CA ASN A 2 27.96 -22.04 15.06
C ASN A 2 27.57 -21.31 13.77
N MET A 3 26.49 -21.75 13.12
CA MET A 3 25.86 -20.99 12.05
C MET A 3 25.28 -19.72 12.68
N ALA A 4 26.03 -18.63 12.65
CA ALA A 4 25.52 -17.30 12.96
C ALA A 4 24.34 -17.04 12.00
N SER A 5 23.12 -17.17 12.51
CA SER A 5 21.91 -16.94 11.74
C SER A 5 21.93 -15.49 11.26
N VAL A 6 22.20 -15.29 9.97
CA VAL A 6 22.05 -13.98 9.33
C VAL A 6 20.69 -13.44 9.75
N PRO A 7 20.60 -12.24 10.37
CA PRO A 7 19.35 -11.72 10.89
C PRO A 7 18.34 -11.67 9.74
N ARG A 8 17.35 -12.56 9.77
CA ARG A 8 16.32 -12.61 8.74
C ARG A 8 15.54 -11.32 8.83
N THR A 9 15.58 -10.51 7.78
CA THR A 9 14.74 -9.34 7.66
C THR A 9 13.28 -9.78 7.83
N LYS A 10 12.53 -9.03 8.64
CA LYS A 10 11.11 -9.29 8.87
C LYS A 10 10.28 -8.50 7.87
N CYS A 11 9.17 -9.06 7.43
CA CYS A 11 8.22 -8.34 6.59
C CYS A 11 7.67 -7.16 7.39
N PRO A 12 7.68 -5.93 6.84
CA PRO A 12 7.13 -4.78 7.54
C PRO A 12 5.63 -4.90 7.78
N TYR A 13 4.90 -5.77 7.06
CA TYR A 13 3.47 -5.98 7.23
C TYR A 13 3.14 -7.10 8.23
N CYS A 14 3.56 -8.34 7.95
CA CYS A 14 3.18 -9.51 8.75
C CYS A 14 4.19 -9.90 9.83
N LEU A 15 5.33 -9.18 9.94
CA LEU A 15 6.42 -9.43 10.90
C LEU A 15 7.10 -10.81 10.82
N ARG A 16 6.67 -11.67 9.89
CA ARG A 16 7.31 -12.97 9.61
C ARG A 16 8.60 -12.78 8.83
N ALA A 17 9.52 -13.73 8.98
CA ALA A 17 10.80 -13.72 8.27
C ALA A 17 10.58 -13.77 6.75
N VAL A 18 11.23 -12.87 6.02
CA VAL A 18 11.21 -12.87 4.56
C VAL A 18 12.34 -13.76 4.04
N GLN A 19 12.18 -14.33 2.84
CA GLN A 19 13.25 -15.04 2.16
C GLN A 19 14.43 -14.10 1.85
N PRO A 20 15.67 -14.62 1.76
CA PRO A 20 16.84 -13.82 1.43
C PRO A 20 16.64 -13.12 0.09
N TRP A 21 16.74 -11.80 0.12
CA TRP A 21 16.45 -10.92 -1.01
C TRP A 21 17.64 -10.88 -1.97
N ARG A 22 17.46 -11.26 -3.25
CA ARG A 22 18.53 -11.16 -4.25
C ARG A 22 18.75 -9.69 -4.60
N ARG A 23 20.01 -9.24 -4.60
CA ARG A 23 20.43 -7.83 -4.83
C ARG A 23 19.87 -7.20 -6.13
N GLN A 24 19.52 -8.01 -7.13
CA GLN A 24 18.97 -7.57 -8.41
C GLN A 24 17.44 -7.37 -8.41
N GLN A 25 16.70 -7.95 -7.47
CA GLN A 25 15.25 -7.78 -7.40
C GLN A 25 14.96 -6.51 -6.59
N ARG A 26 14.40 -5.46 -7.19
CA ARG A 26 13.94 -4.27 -6.45
C ARG A 26 12.54 -4.43 -5.87
N LEU A 27 11.74 -5.28 -6.50
CA LEU A 27 10.37 -5.61 -6.14
C LEU A 27 10.25 -7.11 -5.88
N GLY A 28 9.47 -7.47 -4.87
CA GLY A 28 9.21 -8.86 -4.52
C GLY A 28 7.89 -9.00 -3.78
N LEU A 29 7.39 -10.22 -3.66
CA LEU A 29 6.19 -10.52 -2.89
C LEU A 29 6.59 -11.25 -1.62
N CYS A 30 5.96 -10.92 -0.50
CA CYS A 30 6.11 -11.73 0.70
C CYS A 30 5.49 -13.12 0.46
N SER A 31 6.24 -14.20 0.68
CA SER A 31 5.74 -15.57 0.51
C SER A 31 4.56 -15.90 1.45
N GLN A 32 4.47 -15.21 2.59
CA GLN A 32 3.46 -15.44 3.63
C GLN A 32 2.18 -14.63 3.37
N CYS A 33 2.30 -13.30 3.33
CA CYS A 33 1.13 -12.41 3.20
C CYS A 33 0.86 -11.95 1.76
N ARG A 34 1.69 -12.35 0.78
CA ARG A 34 1.59 -11.97 -0.65
C ARG A 34 1.49 -10.46 -0.91
N ARG A 35 1.97 -9.64 0.03
CA ARG A 35 2.05 -8.18 -0.14
C ARG A 35 3.27 -7.82 -0.97
N PRO A 36 3.15 -6.86 -1.90
CA PRO A 36 4.28 -6.35 -2.66
C PRO A 36 5.20 -5.55 -1.73
N LEU A 37 6.46 -5.93 -1.75
CA LEU A 37 7.55 -5.34 -0.98
C LEU A 37 8.53 -4.70 -1.96
N ALA A 38 8.99 -3.49 -1.63
CA ALA A 38 10.02 -2.79 -2.37
C ALA A 38 11.28 -2.66 -1.50
N LEU A 39 12.43 -2.81 -2.13
CA LEU A 39 13.72 -2.47 -1.53
C LEU A 39 14.03 -1.01 -1.86
N VAL A 40 13.96 -0.13 -0.86
CA VAL A 40 14.15 1.32 -1.04
C VAL A 40 15.42 1.75 -0.33
N PRO A 41 16.32 2.51 -0.97
CA PRO A 41 17.47 3.09 -0.30
C PRO A 41 17.00 4.10 0.77
N THR A 42 17.73 4.17 1.88
CA THR A 42 17.44 5.15 2.92
C THR A 42 17.91 6.52 2.46
N ILE A 43 17.11 7.57 2.69
CA ILE A 43 17.41 8.95 2.28
C ILE A 43 18.77 9.40 2.84
N MET A 44 19.06 9.07 4.10
CA MET A 44 20.32 9.45 4.76
C MET A 44 21.55 8.63 4.32
N ASN A 45 21.37 7.42 3.78
CA ASN A 45 22.49 6.61 3.33
C ASN A 45 22.06 5.66 2.19
N PRO A 46 22.43 5.96 0.93
CA PRO A 46 22.01 5.17 -0.23
C PRO A 46 22.61 3.75 -0.26
N ARG A 47 23.59 3.46 0.62
CA ARG A 47 24.15 2.10 0.78
C ARG A 47 23.31 1.23 1.72
N VAL A 48 22.39 1.82 2.50
CA VAL A 48 21.51 1.12 3.43
C VAL A 48 20.11 1.01 2.83
N TYR A 49 19.69 -0.21 2.53
CA TYR A 49 18.38 -0.50 1.96
C TYR A 49 17.41 -0.95 3.03
N ARG A 50 16.18 -0.44 2.98
CA ARG A 50 15.09 -0.84 3.87
C ARG A 50 13.96 -1.46 3.05
N ILE A 51 13.35 -2.51 3.57
CA ILE A 51 12.17 -3.13 2.96
C ILE A 51 10.95 -2.29 3.34
N TRP A 52 10.24 -1.80 2.34
CA TRP A 52 9.01 -1.05 2.49
C TRP A 52 7.85 -1.80 1.82
N ASN A 53 6.64 -1.58 2.32
CA ASN A 53 5.43 -2.02 1.63
C ASN A 53 5.16 -1.05 0.48
N VAL A 54 4.98 -1.57 -0.74
CA VAL A 54 4.74 -0.73 -1.93
C VAL A 54 3.49 0.11 -1.76
N PHE A 55 2.44 -0.44 -1.14
CA PHE A 55 1.20 0.30 -0.89
C PHE A 55 1.40 1.48 0.05
N SER A 56 2.22 1.32 1.09
CA SER A 56 2.54 2.43 1.99
C SER A 56 3.27 3.56 1.27
N ILE A 57 4.16 3.23 0.31
CA ILE A 57 4.82 4.24 -0.52
C ILE A 57 3.80 4.97 -1.39
N LEU A 58 2.89 4.24 -2.04
CA LEU A 58 1.86 4.83 -2.91
C LEU A 58 0.94 5.78 -2.13
N TYR A 59 0.52 5.43 -0.91
CA TYR A 59 -0.27 6.35 -0.07
C TYR A 59 0.50 7.62 0.29
N ILE A 60 1.79 7.49 0.65
CA ILE A 60 2.63 8.64 1.01
C ILE A 60 2.82 9.58 -0.19
N VAL A 61 2.99 9.04 -1.40
CA VAL A 61 3.16 9.83 -2.63
C VAL A 61 1.82 10.44 -3.09
N ALA A 62 0.70 9.77 -2.87
CA ALA A 62 -0.63 10.29 -3.25
C ALA A 62 -1.07 11.50 -2.42
N LEU A 63 -0.71 11.56 -1.13
CA LEU A 63 -1.05 12.66 -0.24
C LEU A 63 -0.64 14.07 -0.75
N PRO A 64 0.62 14.34 -1.13
CA PRO A 64 1.01 15.64 -1.64
C PRO A 64 0.35 15.96 -3.00
N ILE A 65 -0.03 14.97 -3.81
CA ILE A 65 -0.73 15.20 -5.08
C ILE A 65 -2.13 15.77 -4.82
N ILE A 66 -2.89 15.13 -3.92
CA ILE A 66 -4.23 15.62 -3.52
C ILE A 66 -4.10 16.98 -2.82
N GLY A 67 -3.16 17.10 -1.88
CA GLY A 67 -2.92 18.36 -1.17
C GLY A 67 -2.57 19.50 -2.14
N GLY A 68 -1.70 19.25 -3.10
CA GLY A 68 -1.33 20.20 -4.15
C GLY A 68 -2.54 20.60 -5.00
N ALA A 69 -3.34 19.64 -5.46
CA ALA A 69 -4.53 19.93 -6.27
C ALA A 69 -5.57 20.76 -5.52
N ILE A 70 -5.80 20.51 -4.22
CA ILE A 70 -6.69 21.31 -3.38
C ILE A 70 -6.16 22.74 -3.24
N VAL A 71 -4.87 22.89 -2.95
CA VAL A 71 -4.23 24.21 -2.82
C VAL A 71 -4.34 24.99 -4.14
N SER A 72 -4.06 24.36 -5.28
CA SER A 72 -4.20 24.99 -6.60
C SER A 72 -5.64 25.40 -6.90
N MET A 73 -6.64 24.62 -6.50
CA MET A 73 -8.04 25.03 -6.63
C MET A 73 -8.36 26.26 -5.77
N VAL A 74 -7.89 26.30 -4.52
CA VAL A 74 -8.13 27.42 -3.59
C VAL A 74 -7.49 28.72 -4.09
N ILE A 75 -6.33 28.63 -4.74
CA ILE A 75 -5.63 29.79 -5.34
C ILE A 75 -6.31 30.23 -6.66
N GLY A 76 -7.18 29.39 -7.23
CA GLY A 76 -7.89 29.68 -8.48
C GLY A 76 -7.15 29.22 -9.75
N ASP A 77 -6.02 28.54 -9.60
CA ASP A 77 -5.21 28.02 -10.71
C ASP A 77 -5.77 26.73 -11.32
N LEU A 78 -6.69 26.06 -10.63
CA LEU A 78 -7.24 24.78 -11.07
C LEU A 78 -8.78 24.83 -11.16
N PRO A 79 -9.37 24.56 -12.33
CA PRO A 79 -10.82 24.53 -12.47
C PRO A 79 -11.42 23.34 -11.70
N PRO A 80 -12.67 23.44 -11.20
CA PRO A 80 -13.31 22.38 -10.42
C PRO A 80 -13.34 21.02 -11.13
N ARG A 81 -13.47 21.02 -12.47
CA ARG A 81 -13.47 19.81 -13.28
C ARG A 81 -12.14 19.05 -13.21
N GLU A 82 -11.01 19.75 -13.27
CA GLU A 82 -9.70 19.12 -13.16
C GLU A 82 -9.47 18.55 -11.77
N LEU A 83 -9.94 19.24 -10.72
CA LEU A 83 -9.91 18.68 -9.37
C LEU A 83 -10.71 17.38 -9.27
N VAL A 84 -11.91 17.31 -9.88
CA VAL A 84 -12.72 16.07 -9.90
C VAL A 84 -11.95 14.92 -10.56
N ILE A 85 -11.25 15.17 -11.67
CA ILE A 85 -10.42 14.17 -12.35
C ILE A 85 -9.26 13.71 -11.43
N VAL A 86 -8.59 14.62 -10.74
CA VAL A 86 -7.52 14.27 -9.79
C VAL A 86 -8.08 13.42 -8.64
N ILE A 87 -9.21 13.82 -8.06
CA ILE A 87 -9.87 13.05 -7.00
C ILE A 87 -10.27 11.66 -7.52
N ALA A 88 -10.85 11.57 -8.72
CA ALA A 88 -11.23 10.29 -9.33
C ALA A 88 -10.02 9.38 -9.56
N ALA A 89 -8.89 9.92 -10.06
CA ALA A 89 -7.65 9.17 -10.23
C ALA A 89 -7.11 8.64 -8.89
N MET A 90 -7.21 9.43 -7.82
CA MET A 90 -6.75 9.04 -6.49
C MET A 90 -7.66 8.00 -5.84
N LEU A 91 -8.98 8.14 -6.00
CA LEU A 91 -9.96 7.13 -5.60
C LEU A 91 -9.73 5.81 -6.35
N LEU A 92 -9.37 5.86 -7.63
CA LEU A 92 -9.03 4.67 -8.41
C LEU A 92 -7.77 3.99 -7.86
N LEU A 93 -6.72 4.77 -7.57
CA LEU A 93 -5.47 4.26 -7.02
C LEU A 93 -5.70 3.63 -5.63
N TRP A 94 -6.28 4.37 -4.69
CA TRP A 94 -6.53 3.89 -3.33
C TRP A 94 -7.54 2.75 -3.32
N GLY A 95 -8.61 2.84 -4.11
CA GLY A 95 -9.61 1.78 -4.23
C GLY A 95 -9.02 0.47 -4.73
N SER A 96 -8.13 0.53 -5.72
CA SER A 96 -7.40 -0.64 -6.24
C SER A 96 -6.49 -1.25 -5.18
N ILE A 97 -5.79 -0.41 -4.40
CA ILE A 97 -4.93 -0.84 -3.30
C ILE A 97 -5.76 -1.52 -2.21
N ASP A 98 -6.83 -0.89 -1.74
CA ASP A 98 -7.70 -1.42 -0.68
C ASP A 98 -8.38 -2.72 -1.10
N LEU A 99 -8.80 -2.81 -2.35
CA LEU A 99 -9.36 -4.03 -2.92
C LEU A 99 -8.32 -5.16 -2.92
N TRP A 100 -7.11 -4.89 -3.38
CA TRP A 100 -6.02 -5.88 -3.36
C TRP A 100 -5.65 -6.28 -1.93
N GLU A 101 -5.52 -5.31 -1.02
CA GLU A 101 -5.25 -5.53 0.40
C GLU A 101 -6.32 -6.42 1.04
N GLY A 102 -7.60 -6.14 0.75
CA GLY A 102 -8.74 -6.90 1.23
C GLY A 102 -8.74 -8.33 0.71
N ILE A 103 -8.57 -8.53 -0.61
CA ILE A 103 -8.50 -9.86 -1.23
C ILE A 103 -7.32 -10.66 -0.67
N ALA A 104 -6.13 -10.05 -0.57
CA ALA A 104 -4.95 -10.69 -0.01
C ALA A 104 -5.16 -11.07 1.46
N GLY A 105 -5.80 -10.21 2.26
CA GLY A 105 -6.11 -10.49 3.67
C GLY A 105 -7.12 -11.62 3.85
N VAL A 106 -8.15 -11.70 3.00
CA VAL A 106 -9.12 -12.82 3.02
C VAL A 106 -8.48 -14.14 2.62
N ARG A 107 -7.62 -14.14 1.58
CA ARG A 107 -6.92 -15.34 1.08
C ARG A 107 -5.86 -15.84 2.05
N THR A 108 -5.02 -14.96 2.57
CA THR A 108 -3.89 -15.34 3.44
C THR A 108 -4.28 -15.45 4.91
N ARG A 109 -5.46 -14.95 5.29
CA ARG A 109 -5.92 -14.84 6.70
C ARG A 109 -4.94 -14.07 7.58
N ILE A 110 -4.19 -13.13 7.00
CA ILE A 110 -3.26 -12.25 7.71
C ILE A 110 -3.70 -10.81 7.42
N ALA A 111 -4.02 -10.06 8.46
CA ALA A 111 -4.37 -8.66 8.35
C ALA A 111 -3.66 -7.87 9.44
N ARG A 112 -3.15 -6.68 9.10
CA ARG A 112 -2.60 -5.76 10.08
C ARG A 112 -3.57 -4.61 10.32
N SER A 113 -3.88 -4.37 11.58
CA SER A 113 -4.62 -3.19 12.04
C SER A 113 -3.74 -2.38 12.99
N ARG A 114 -3.45 -1.12 12.64
CA ARG A 114 -2.46 -0.26 13.32
C ARG A 114 -1.10 -0.96 13.48
N ASN A 115 -0.85 -1.58 14.64
CA ASN A 115 0.38 -2.32 14.95
C ASN A 115 0.16 -3.78 15.37
N VAL A 116 -1.08 -4.27 15.33
CA VAL A 116 -1.41 -5.65 15.68
C VAL A 116 -1.61 -6.45 14.41
N VAL A 117 -0.90 -7.57 14.31
CA VAL A 117 -1.10 -8.56 13.27
C VAL A 117 -2.17 -9.53 13.77
N HIS A 118 -3.31 -9.56 13.09
CA HIS A 118 -4.36 -10.53 13.33
C HIS A 118 -4.24 -11.66 12.33
N ASP A 119 -4.35 -12.89 12.83
CA ASP A 119 -4.37 -14.11 12.02
C ASP A 119 -5.76 -14.79 12.12
N GLY A 120 -6.12 -15.56 11.10
CA GLY A 120 -7.31 -16.41 11.13
C GLY A 120 -8.63 -15.69 10.81
N ALA A 121 -9.69 -16.00 11.55
CA ALA A 121 -11.05 -15.49 11.28
C ALA A 121 -11.17 -13.97 11.53
N VAL A 122 -10.43 -13.45 12.51
CA VAL A 122 -10.39 -12.01 12.83
C VAL A 122 -9.78 -11.22 11.67
N ALA A 123 -8.72 -11.77 11.05
CA ALA A 123 -8.11 -11.17 9.87
C ALA A 123 -9.08 -11.02 8.69
N ARG A 124 -9.95 -12.02 8.49
CA ARG A 124 -10.99 -11.97 7.45
C ARG A 124 -12.00 -10.87 7.72
N ARG A 125 -12.50 -10.75 8.96
CA ARG A 125 -13.46 -9.71 9.34
C ARG A 125 -12.90 -8.31 9.16
N ILE A 126 -11.60 -8.11 9.43
CA ILE A 126 -10.94 -6.82 9.21
C ILE A 126 -10.70 -6.53 7.72
N SER A 127 -10.55 -7.58 6.89
CA SER A 127 -10.25 -7.43 5.45
C SER A 127 -11.49 -7.18 4.59
N ILE A 128 -12.65 -7.73 4.97
CA ILE A 128 -13.93 -7.53 4.27
C ILE A 128 -14.30 -6.05 4.08
N PRO A 129 -14.29 -5.17 5.10
CA PRO A 129 -14.65 -3.77 4.91
C PRO A 129 -13.70 -3.04 3.96
N ARG A 130 -12.43 -3.46 3.86
CA ARG A 130 -11.48 -2.90 2.86
C ARG A 130 -11.88 -3.24 1.43
N ILE A 131 -12.44 -4.42 1.20
CA ILE A 131 -12.97 -4.80 -0.11
C ILE A 131 -14.15 -3.89 -0.47
N PHE A 132 -15.09 -3.69 0.46
CA PHE A 132 -16.23 -2.81 0.20
C PHE A 132 -15.82 -1.35 -0.01
N ALA A 133 -14.89 -0.84 0.80
CA ALA A 133 -14.34 0.50 0.61
C ALA A 133 -13.64 0.64 -0.75
N GLY A 134 -12.83 -0.35 -1.13
CA GLY A 134 -12.16 -0.39 -2.43
C GLY A 134 -13.13 -0.39 -3.60
N VAL A 135 -14.17 -1.24 -3.55
CA VAL A 135 -15.22 -1.28 -4.57
C VAL A 135 -15.98 0.05 -4.64
N ALA A 136 -16.38 0.62 -3.51
CA ALA A 136 -17.07 1.90 -3.47
C ALA A 136 -16.21 3.02 -4.06
N ALA A 137 -14.91 3.06 -3.73
CA ALA A 137 -13.97 4.03 -4.29
C ALA A 137 -13.82 3.87 -5.81
N LEU A 138 -13.78 2.63 -6.33
CA LEU A 138 -13.73 2.37 -7.77
C LEU A 138 -15.00 2.86 -8.47
N VAL A 139 -16.19 2.63 -7.89
CA VAL A 139 -17.46 3.12 -8.44
C VAL A 139 -17.47 4.66 -8.48
N LEU A 140 -17.08 5.31 -7.38
CA LEU A 140 -16.99 6.77 -7.33
C LEU A 140 -15.96 7.33 -8.31
N ALA A 141 -14.82 6.66 -8.48
CA ALA A 141 -13.83 7.05 -9.48
C ALA A 141 -14.40 6.98 -10.90
N THR A 142 -15.10 5.90 -11.25
CA THR A 142 -15.73 5.78 -12.57
C THR A 142 -16.78 6.86 -12.81
N ALA A 143 -17.56 7.22 -11.79
CA ALA A 143 -18.51 8.33 -11.87
C ALA A 143 -17.79 9.68 -12.06
N GLY A 144 -16.68 9.90 -11.35
CA GLY A 144 -15.89 11.13 -11.46
C GLY A 144 -15.26 11.32 -12.84
N PHE A 145 -14.83 10.25 -13.51
CA PHE A 145 -14.33 10.30 -14.89
C PHE A 145 -15.42 10.49 -15.94
N ALA A 146 -16.69 10.26 -15.59
CA ALA A 146 -17.83 10.41 -16.49
C ALA A 146 -18.41 11.85 -16.53
N ILE A 147 -17.89 12.76 -15.70
CA ILE A 147 -18.29 14.18 -15.60
C ILE A 147 -17.31 15.06 -16.41
#